data_AF-A0A967PCP9-F1
#
_entry.id   AF-A0A967PCP9-F1
#
_cell.length_a   1.000
_cell.length_b   1.000
_cell.length_c   1.000
_cell.angle_alpha   90.00
_cell.angle_beta   90.00
_cell.angle_gamma   90.00
#
_symmetry.space_group_name_H-M   'P 1'
#
loop_
_entity.id
_entity.type
_entity.pdbx_description
1 polymer ?
#
loop_
_entity_poly.entity_id
_entity_poly.type
_entity_poly.pdbx_seq_one_letter_code
_entity_poly.pdbx_strand_id
1 'polypeptide(L)'
;MNNLKTFFTNLSADYKNIGILAIVIIFIILGSLLFYQNQRVKQYRSDLAKLDQQIDEKKAQITEQVNILEGQQKNLEHKFSDLTMIISDQIYSDQIGKDFFKFIEDPNGRKLYRDQQKIVINEIYEDLIADLYLNESEENELIGLLVDKQMVNLEIIVSLLKGDMTEAQIAENEKKFNEMIARADNNLRSFFEDDEFELFEEYNLTLHYRSWILEFKTYLADRQIFLDLDQEEDLLFLILNESEDFNFTERLQANEFNSGVVSEADLARINRYILEKEELDQIITDKSQSFLDERQLKALEDYLKLKRTMDEMGFEITKDIVPSPTPAN
;
A
#
# COMPACT_ATOMS: atom_id res chain seq x y z
N MET A 1 -16.78 49.67 48.67
CA MET A 1 -17.55 50.72 47.95
C MET A 1 -17.36 52.14 48.54
N ASN A 2 -17.21 52.32 49.86
CA ASN A 2 -17.08 53.66 50.46
C ASN A 2 -15.77 54.40 50.13
N ASN A 3 -14.66 53.70 49.97
CA ASN A 3 -13.36 54.34 49.68
C ASN A 3 -13.24 54.90 48.25
N LEU A 4 -13.97 54.32 47.28
CA LEU A 4 -14.04 54.85 45.93
C LEU A 4 -14.77 56.20 45.89
N LYS A 5 -15.87 56.30 46.64
CA LYS A 5 -16.75 57.49 46.63
C LYS A 5 -16.02 58.73 47.15
N THR A 6 -15.21 58.57 48.20
CA THR A 6 -14.41 59.64 48.80
C THR A 6 -13.24 60.10 47.92
N PHE A 7 -12.66 59.19 47.13
CA PHE A 7 -11.61 59.52 46.18
C PHE A 7 -12.13 60.40 45.04
N PHE A 8 -13.31 60.08 44.48
CA PHE A 8 -13.93 60.86 43.41
C PHE A 8 -14.42 62.26 43.84
N THR A 9 -14.77 62.47 45.11
CA THR A 9 -15.22 63.78 45.59
C THR A 9 -14.10 64.81 45.71
N ASN A 10 -12.84 64.38 45.93
CA ASN A 10 -11.70 65.26 46.21
C ASN A 10 -10.83 65.64 45.00
N LEU A 11 -11.13 65.13 43.80
CA LEU A 11 -10.47 65.55 42.57
C LEU A 11 -10.96 66.94 42.13
N SER A 12 -10.05 67.85 41.80
CA SER A 12 -10.40 69.16 41.21
C SER A 12 -11.18 68.94 39.90
N ALA A 13 -12.03 69.89 39.52
CA ALA A 13 -12.92 69.78 38.36
C ALA A 13 -12.17 69.38 37.07
N ASP A 14 -10.92 69.83 36.91
CA ASP A 14 -10.08 69.52 35.76
C ASP A 14 -9.65 68.04 35.71
N TYR A 15 -9.29 67.44 36.85
CA TYR A 15 -8.91 66.02 36.91
C TYR A 15 -10.11 65.07 36.84
N LYS A 16 -11.33 65.53 37.16
CA LYS A 16 -12.55 64.74 36.97
C LYS A 16 -12.82 64.48 35.49
N ASN A 17 -12.65 65.49 34.64
CA ASN A 17 -12.84 65.34 33.19
C ASN A 17 -11.76 64.44 32.57
N ILE A 18 -10.51 64.56 33.01
CA ILE A 18 -9.40 63.70 32.56
C ILE A 18 -9.63 62.24 33.02
N GLY A 19 -10.07 62.03 34.26
CA GLY A 19 -10.37 60.70 34.80
C GLY A 19 -11.53 60.01 34.06
N ILE A 20 -12.59 60.75 33.73
CA ILE A 20 -13.72 60.23 32.93
C ILE A 20 -13.24 59.83 31.53
N LEU A 21 -12.43 60.66 30.87
CA LEU A 21 -11.87 60.35 29.54
C LEU A 21 -11.01 59.09 29.56
N ALA A 22 -10.13 58.95 30.55
CA ALA A 22 -9.28 57.76 30.70
C ALA A 22 -10.09 56.47 30.89
N ILE A 23 -11.16 56.53 31.69
CA ILE A 23 -12.07 55.39 31.89
C ILE A 23 -12.77 55.02 30.58
N VAL A 24 -13.26 55.99 29.81
CA VAL A 24 -13.90 55.74 28.51
C VAL A 24 -12.92 55.08 27.54
N ILE A 25 -11.67 55.54 27.47
CA ILE A 25 -10.64 54.93 26.61
C ILE A 25 -10.37 53.49 27.02
N ILE A 26 -10.25 53.20 28.32
CA ILE A 26 -10.04 51.83 28.82
C ILE A 26 -11.22 50.92 28.44
N PHE A 27 -12.47 51.40 28.57
CA PHE A 27 -13.64 50.62 28.15
C PHE A 27 -13.70 50.37 26.64
N ILE A 28 -13.27 51.33 25.82
CA ILE A 28 -13.16 51.15 24.37
C ILE A 28 -12.11 50.09 24.04
N ILE A 29 -10.91 50.17 24.66
CA ILE A 29 -9.83 49.19 24.45
C ILE A 29 -10.27 47.78 24.88
N LEU A 30 -10.89 47.65 26.06
CA LEU A 30 -11.41 46.37 26.54
C LEU A 30 -12.54 45.83 25.65
N GLY A 31 -13.44 46.71 25.18
CA GLY A 31 -14.49 46.33 24.23
C GLY A 31 -13.93 45.84 22.90
N SER A 32 -12.93 46.52 22.35
CA SER A 32 -12.22 46.10 21.14
C SER A 32 -11.47 44.78 21.32
N LEU A 33 -10.83 44.58 22.48
CA LEU A 33 -10.15 43.32 22.82
C LEU A 33 -11.13 42.15 22.93
N LEU A 34 -12.26 42.33 23.62
CA LEU A 34 -13.31 41.32 23.73
C LEU A 34 -13.96 41.01 22.38
N PHE A 35 -14.18 42.03 21.54
CA PHE A 35 -14.68 41.84 20.17
C PHE A 35 -13.68 41.05 19.32
N TYR A 36 -12.39 41.35 19.41
CA TYR A 36 -11.33 40.64 18.70
C TYR A 36 -11.20 39.18 19.16
N GLN A 37 -11.23 38.92 20.47
CA GLN A 37 -11.24 37.54 21.00
C GLN A 37 -12.48 36.76 20.55
N ASN A 38 -13.65 37.40 20.54
CA ASN A 38 -14.88 36.75 20.08
C ASN A 38 -14.84 36.40 18.58
N GLN A 39 -14.21 37.24 17.74
CA GLN A 39 -13.99 36.90 16.34
C GLN A 39 -13.06 35.70 16.17
N ARG A 40 -11.96 35.62 16.94
CA ARG A 40 -11.06 34.46 16.91
C ARG A 40 -11.77 33.19 17.37
N VAL A 41 -12.59 33.25 18.41
CA VAL A 41 -13.39 32.10 18.86
C VAL A 41 -14.36 31.63 17.78
N LYS A 42 -14.96 32.54 17.00
CA LYS A 42 -15.80 32.17 15.85
C LYS A 42 -15.00 31.52 14.73
N GLN A 43 -13.80 32.02 14.43
CA GLN A 43 -12.89 31.42 13.46
C GLN A 43 -12.47 30.02 13.90
N TYR A 44 -12.02 29.84 15.14
CA TYR A 44 -11.64 28.52 15.66
C TYR A 44 -12.81 27.52 15.65
N ARG A 45 -14.03 27.96 15.95
CA ARG A 45 -15.23 27.09 15.83
C ARG A 45 -15.54 26.72 14.37
N SER A 46 -15.33 27.66 13.45
CA SER A 46 -15.50 27.41 12.02
C SER A 46 -14.43 26.44 11.50
N ASP A 47 -13.20 26.58 11.94
CA ASP A 47 -12.09 25.73 11.51
C ASP A 47 -12.20 24.33 12.13
N LEU A 48 -12.61 24.23 13.40
CA LEU A 48 -12.94 22.94 14.02
C LEU A 48 -14.09 22.23 13.31
N ALA A 49 -15.15 22.93 12.93
CA ALA A 49 -16.26 22.32 12.18
C ALA A 49 -15.83 21.82 10.79
N LYS A 50 -14.89 22.50 10.13
CA LYS A 50 -14.30 22.04 8.87
C LYS A 50 -13.40 20.83 9.06
N LEU A 51 -12.63 20.81 10.15
CA LEU A 51 -11.76 19.68 10.48
C LEU A 51 -12.59 18.45 10.84
N ASP A 52 -13.65 18.61 11.63
CA ASP A 52 -14.61 17.54 11.93
C ASP A 52 -15.24 16.99 10.64
N GLN A 53 -15.62 17.87 9.71
CA GLN A 53 -16.14 17.45 8.40
C GLN A 53 -15.10 16.67 7.58
N GLN A 54 -13.83 17.12 7.57
CA GLN A 54 -12.75 16.40 6.87
C GLN A 54 -12.46 15.04 7.50
N ILE A 55 -12.51 14.93 8.83
CA ILE A 55 -12.36 13.68 9.56
C ILE A 55 -13.52 12.73 9.23
N ASP A 56 -14.75 13.23 9.18
CA ASP A 56 -15.92 12.41 8.83
C ASP A 56 -15.87 11.94 7.36
N GLU A 57 -15.44 12.80 6.43
CA GLU A 57 -15.21 12.44 5.02
C GLU A 57 -14.08 11.40 4.88
N LYS A 58 -12.96 11.58 5.58
CA LYS A 58 -11.85 10.62 5.59
C LYS A 58 -12.25 9.29 6.24
N LYS A 59 -13.01 9.30 7.34
CA LYS A 59 -13.55 8.08 7.95
C LYS A 59 -14.52 7.36 7.03
N ALA A 60 -15.34 8.08 6.27
CA ALA A 60 -16.22 7.48 5.28
C ALA A 60 -15.42 6.83 4.13
N GLN A 61 -14.37 7.51 3.65
CA GLN A 61 -13.45 6.96 2.63
C GLN A 61 -12.71 5.72 3.15
N ILE A 62 -12.19 5.74 4.39
CA ILE A 62 -11.55 4.58 5.03
C ILE A 62 -12.57 3.45 5.19
N THR A 63 -13.79 3.73 5.63
CA THR A 63 -14.83 2.70 5.78
C THR A 63 -15.22 2.09 4.43
N GLU A 64 -15.28 2.89 3.37
CA GLU A 64 -15.52 2.42 2.01
C GLU A 64 -14.34 1.56 1.50
N GLN A 65 -13.09 2.00 1.72
CA GLN A 65 -11.90 1.22 1.39
C GLN A 65 -11.83 -0.08 2.19
N VAL A 66 -12.13 -0.07 3.49
CA VAL A 66 -12.19 -1.26 4.34
C VAL A 66 -13.28 -2.22 3.84
N ASN A 67 -14.46 -1.73 3.47
CA ASN A 67 -15.50 -2.58 2.89
C ASN A 67 -15.11 -3.14 1.50
N ILE A 68 -14.36 -2.37 0.70
CA ILE A 68 -13.79 -2.84 -0.57
C ILE A 68 -12.72 -3.89 -0.31
N LEU A 69 -11.85 -3.71 0.69
CA LEU A 69 -10.80 -4.63 1.09
C LEU A 69 -11.37 -5.90 1.71
N GLU A 70 -12.39 -5.82 2.56
CA GLU A 70 -13.14 -6.97 3.10
C GLU A 70 -13.90 -7.69 1.98
N GLY A 71 -14.49 -6.93 1.04
CA GLY A 71 -15.11 -7.47 -0.16
C GLY A 71 -14.10 -8.18 -1.07
N GLN A 72 -12.89 -7.63 -1.22
CA GLN A 72 -11.79 -8.24 -1.94
C GLN A 72 -11.24 -9.46 -1.20
N GLN A 73 -11.12 -9.42 0.13
CA GLN A 73 -10.70 -10.55 0.96
C GLN A 73 -11.68 -11.72 0.86
N LYS A 74 -12.98 -11.45 0.91
CA LYS A 74 -14.03 -12.46 0.72
C LYS A 74 -14.11 -12.98 -0.73
N ASN A 75 -13.82 -12.11 -1.70
CA ASN A 75 -13.68 -12.51 -3.11
C ASN A 75 -12.37 -13.29 -3.33
N LEU A 76 -11.31 -12.99 -2.57
CA LEU A 76 -10.09 -13.77 -2.50
C LEU A 76 -10.36 -15.14 -1.87
N GLU A 77 -11.14 -15.26 -0.79
CA GLU A 77 -11.55 -16.55 -0.19
C GLU A 77 -12.30 -17.42 -1.20
N HIS A 78 -13.24 -16.84 -1.95
CA HIS A 78 -13.94 -17.54 -3.04
C HIS A 78 -13.03 -17.88 -4.21
N LYS A 79 -12.17 -16.94 -4.65
CA LYS A 79 -11.18 -17.18 -5.70
C LYS A 79 -10.13 -18.19 -5.27
N PHE A 80 -9.74 -18.27 -3.99
CA PHE A 80 -8.80 -19.25 -3.43
C PHE A 80 -9.36 -20.66 -3.53
N SER A 81 -10.66 -20.85 -3.26
CA SER A 81 -11.36 -22.13 -3.45
C SER A 81 -11.41 -22.57 -4.93
N ASP A 82 -11.50 -21.62 -5.87
CA ASP A 82 -11.47 -21.91 -7.30
C ASP A 82 -10.02 -22.10 -7.82
N LEU A 83 -9.06 -21.36 -7.26
CA LEU A 83 -7.62 -21.46 -7.53
C LEU A 83 -7.05 -22.81 -7.09
N THR A 84 -7.55 -23.37 -5.99
CA THR A 84 -7.12 -24.65 -5.43
C THR A 84 -7.35 -25.84 -6.36
N MET A 85 -8.39 -25.79 -7.19
CA MET A 85 -8.68 -26.89 -8.12
C MET A 85 -7.84 -26.81 -9.41
N ILE A 86 -7.31 -25.62 -9.75
CA ILE A 86 -6.63 -25.35 -11.03
C ILE A 86 -5.09 -25.31 -10.86
N ILE A 87 -4.55 -24.75 -9.77
CA ILE A 87 -3.09 -24.65 -9.56
C ILE A 87 -2.48 -26.04 -9.23
N SER A 88 -3.23 -26.93 -8.60
CA SER A 88 -2.76 -28.27 -8.20
C SER A 88 -2.29 -29.12 -9.41
N ASP A 89 -2.95 -29.00 -10.57
CA ASP A 89 -2.58 -29.78 -11.76
C ASP A 89 -1.37 -29.19 -12.51
N GLN A 90 -1.20 -27.86 -12.48
CA GLN A 90 -0.23 -27.17 -13.34
C GLN A 90 1.14 -26.99 -12.69
N ILE A 91 1.20 -26.67 -11.40
CA ILE A 91 2.47 -26.57 -10.66
C ILE A 91 3.11 -27.96 -10.44
N TYR A 92 2.30 -29.03 -10.38
CA TYR A 92 2.78 -30.41 -10.39
C TYR A 92 3.16 -30.92 -11.79
N SER A 93 3.02 -30.14 -12.86
CA SER A 93 3.49 -30.54 -14.19
C SER A 93 4.94 -30.12 -14.44
N ASP A 94 5.39 -29.00 -13.87
CA ASP A 94 6.73 -28.44 -14.09
C ASP A 94 7.75 -28.84 -13.01
N GLN A 95 8.94 -29.29 -13.44
CA GLN A 95 10.00 -29.78 -12.55
C GLN A 95 10.48 -28.71 -11.56
N ILE A 96 10.49 -27.45 -11.98
CA ILE A 96 10.91 -26.28 -11.19
C ILE A 96 9.97 -26.08 -9.99
N GLY A 97 8.66 -26.19 -10.19
CA GLY A 97 7.66 -26.08 -9.12
C GLY A 97 7.88 -27.16 -8.06
N LYS A 98 7.95 -28.43 -8.49
CA LYS A 98 8.18 -29.58 -7.58
C LYS A 98 9.44 -29.45 -6.74
N ASP A 99 10.53 -28.97 -7.32
CA ASP A 99 11.80 -28.84 -6.61
C ASP A 99 11.75 -27.67 -5.61
N PHE A 100 11.04 -26.59 -5.92
CA PHE A 100 10.73 -25.52 -4.96
C PHE A 100 9.88 -26.02 -3.79
N PHE A 101 8.82 -26.81 -4.01
CA PHE A 101 8.01 -27.37 -2.92
C PHE A 101 8.82 -28.27 -1.99
N LYS A 102 9.63 -29.18 -2.55
CA LYS A 102 10.52 -30.02 -1.74
C LYS A 102 11.49 -29.20 -0.91
N PHE A 103 12.02 -28.12 -1.47
CA PHE A 103 12.90 -27.20 -0.76
C PHE A 103 12.17 -26.49 0.41
N ILE A 104 10.96 -25.97 0.20
CA ILE A 104 10.18 -25.29 1.25
C ILE A 104 9.60 -26.26 2.30
N GLU A 105 9.39 -27.51 1.95
CA GLU A 105 8.99 -28.57 2.89
C GLU A 105 10.14 -29.05 3.76
N ASP A 106 11.39 -28.99 3.26
CA ASP A 106 12.57 -29.28 4.05
C ASP A 106 12.76 -28.20 5.14
N PRO A 107 12.98 -28.57 6.43
CA PRO A 107 13.16 -27.59 7.50
C PRO A 107 14.33 -26.63 7.27
N ASN A 108 15.43 -27.09 6.65
CA ASN A 108 16.57 -26.22 6.37
C ASN A 108 16.28 -25.30 5.18
N GLY A 109 15.63 -25.83 4.13
CA GLY A 109 15.21 -25.02 2.99
C GLY A 109 14.19 -23.96 3.39
N ARG A 110 13.22 -24.29 4.24
CA ARG A 110 12.29 -23.34 4.85
C ARG A 110 12.99 -22.26 5.66
N LYS A 111 13.97 -22.64 6.49
CA LYS A 111 14.77 -21.67 7.26
C LYS A 111 15.55 -20.75 6.33
N LEU A 112 16.19 -21.30 5.29
CA LEU A 112 16.94 -20.51 4.32
C LEU A 112 16.04 -19.53 3.55
N TYR A 113 14.85 -19.99 3.13
CA TYR A 113 13.86 -19.13 2.50
C TYR A 113 13.42 -18.00 3.43
N ARG A 114 13.14 -18.30 4.71
CA ARG A 114 12.83 -17.29 5.72
C ARG A 114 13.96 -16.26 5.86
N ASP A 115 15.21 -16.72 5.96
CA ASP A 115 16.38 -15.87 6.10
C ASP A 115 16.57 -14.98 4.83
N GLN A 116 16.24 -15.50 3.64
CA GLN A 116 16.23 -14.71 2.40
C GLN A 116 15.10 -13.67 2.39
N GLN A 117 13.89 -14.03 2.81
CA GLN A 117 12.76 -13.09 2.89
C GLN A 117 13.03 -11.95 3.88
N LYS A 118 13.77 -12.20 4.96
CA LYS A 118 14.21 -11.13 5.87
C LYS A 118 15.00 -10.04 5.17
N ILE A 119 15.93 -10.43 4.29
CA ILE A 119 16.77 -9.47 3.55
C ILE A 119 15.89 -8.65 2.62
N VAL A 120 15.03 -9.30 1.85
CA VAL A 120 14.12 -8.63 0.91
C VAL A 120 13.15 -7.71 1.65
N ILE A 121 12.53 -8.17 2.74
CA ILE A 121 11.65 -7.34 3.56
C ILE A 121 12.39 -6.16 4.16
N ASN A 122 13.62 -6.36 4.66
CA ASN A 122 14.42 -5.26 5.19
C ASN A 122 14.65 -4.17 4.14
N GLU A 123 15.01 -4.55 2.92
CA GLU A 123 15.21 -3.61 1.80
C GLU A 123 13.90 -2.91 1.38
N ILE A 124 12.78 -3.64 1.37
CA ILE A 124 11.48 -3.07 0.98
C ILE A 124 10.94 -2.09 2.02
N TYR A 125 11.22 -2.32 3.31
CA TYR A 125 10.67 -1.54 4.43
C TYR A 125 11.70 -0.60 5.08
N GLU A 126 12.89 -0.45 4.49
CA GLU A 126 13.99 0.36 5.06
C GLU A 126 13.53 1.78 5.38
N ASP A 127 12.82 2.43 4.46
CA ASP A 127 12.28 3.78 4.66
C ASP A 127 11.28 3.84 5.82
N LEU A 128 10.38 2.86 5.93
CA LEU A 128 9.40 2.81 7.01
C LEU A 128 10.09 2.65 8.36
N ILE A 129 11.08 1.75 8.43
CA ILE A 129 11.86 1.53 9.65
C ILE A 129 12.56 2.83 10.08
N ALA A 130 13.10 3.58 9.12
CA ALA A 130 13.70 4.89 9.38
C ALA A 130 12.69 5.92 9.89
N ASP A 131 11.50 5.99 9.28
CA ASP A 131 10.42 6.92 9.66
C ASP A 131 9.80 6.61 11.03
N LEU A 132 9.77 5.33 11.42
CA LEU A 132 9.31 4.87 12.73
C LEU A 132 10.36 5.05 13.83
N TYR A 133 11.60 5.43 13.49
CA TYR A 133 12.71 5.58 14.44
C TYR A 133 12.94 4.35 15.32
N LEU A 134 12.71 3.14 14.77
CA LEU A 134 12.87 1.88 15.51
C LEU A 134 14.32 1.66 15.92
N ASN A 135 14.54 1.07 17.08
CA ASN A 135 15.86 0.56 17.44
C ASN A 135 16.10 -0.84 16.82
N GLU A 136 17.36 -1.31 16.83
CA GLU A 136 17.73 -2.60 16.21
C GLU A 136 16.90 -3.79 16.71
N SER A 137 16.45 -3.79 17.97
CA SER A 137 15.59 -4.86 18.49
C SER A 137 14.18 -4.79 17.92
N GLU A 138 13.61 -3.59 17.84
CA GLU A 138 12.26 -3.34 17.30
C GLU A 138 12.22 -3.58 15.79
N GLU A 139 13.24 -3.14 15.06
CA GLU A 139 13.42 -3.42 13.63
C GLU A 139 13.44 -4.93 13.37
N ASN A 140 14.26 -5.68 14.12
CA ASN A 140 14.34 -7.13 13.98
C ASN A 140 13.01 -7.83 14.32
N GLU A 141 12.24 -7.29 15.27
CA GLU A 141 10.91 -7.79 15.62
C GLU A 141 9.90 -7.53 14.50
N LEU A 142 9.83 -6.29 13.98
CA LEU A 142 8.97 -5.93 12.86
C LEU A 142 9.25 -6.77 11.62
N ILE A 143 10.51 -6.85 11.19
CA ILE A 143 10.92 -7.70 10.05
C ILE A 143 10.54 -9.17 10.32
N GLY A 144 10.72 -9.64 11.56
CA GLY A 144 10.33 -10.97 11.99
C GLY A 144 8.83 -11.24 11.76
N LEU A 145 7.97 -10.30 12.18
CA LEU A 145 6.52 -10.35 12.04
C LEU A 145 6.06 -10.28 10.58
N LEU A 146 6.67 -9.42 9.77
CA LEU A 146 6.39 -9.31 8.33
C LEU A 146 6.72 -10.61 7.59
N VAL A 147 7.88 -11.19 7.90
CA VAL A 147 8.26 -12.50 7.35
C VAL A 147 7.31 -13.59 7.86
N ASP A 148 6.91 -13.58 9.13
CA ASP A 148 5.93 -14.54 9.64
C ASP A 148 4.61 -14.48 8.86
N LYS A 149 4.11 -13.28 8.56
CA LYS A 149 2.92 -13.08 7.73
C LYS A 149 3.09 -13.66 6.33
N GLN A 150 4.23 -13.44 5.68
CA GLN A 150 4.52 -14.06 4.38
C GLN A 150 4.62 -15.60 4.46
N MET A 151 5.22 -16.13 5.52
CA MET A 151 5.37 -17.57 5.72
C MET A 151 4.02 -18.27 5.99
N VAL A 152 3.06 -17.58 6.61
CA VAL A 152 1.67 -18.07 6.73
C VAL A 152 1.07 -18.28 5.34
N ASN A 153 1.19 -17.29 4.45
CA ASN A 153 0.69 -17.41 3.07
C ASN A 153 1.36 -18.56 2.31
N LEU A 154 2.68 -18.75 2.51
CA LEU A 154 3.39 -19.88 1.93
C LEU A 154 2.91 -21.22 2.49
N GLU A 155 2.65 -21.33 3.79
CA GLU A 155 2.12 -22.57 4.39
C GLU A 155 0.73 -22.90 3.82
N ILE A 156 -0.11 -21.89 3.61
CA ILE A 156 -1.40 -22.04 2.95
C ILE A 156 -1.19 -22.60 1.54
N ILE A 157 -0.38 -21.95 0.72
CA ILE A 157 -0.10 -22.38 -0.67
C ILE A 157 0.45 -23.82 -0.70
N VAL A 158 1.46 -24.13 0.12
CA VAL A 158 2.06 -25.47 0.19
C VAL A 158 1.03 -26.51 0.62
N SER A 159 0.21 -26.19 1.61
CA SER A 159 -0.83 -27.12 2.08
C SER A 159 -1.84 -27.37 0.98
N LEU A 160 -2.36 -26.31 0.35
CA LEU A 160 -3.33 -26.39 -0.74
C LEU A 160 -2.83 -27.20 -1.93
N LEU A 161 -1.54 -27.10 -2.25
CA LEU A 161 -0.95 -27.79 -3.38
C LEU A 161 -0.66 -29.27 -3.13
N LYS A 162 -0.61 -29.75 -1.88
CA LYS A 162 -0.29 -31.15 -1.57
C LYS A 162 -1.26 -32.20 -2.13
N GLY A 163 -2.39 -31.79 -2.72
CA GLY A 163 -3.33 -32.68 -3.43
C GLY A 163 -4.12 -33.61 -2.51
N ASP A 164 -5.30 -34.04 -2.97
CA ASP A 164 -6.23 -34.98 -2.32
C ASP A 164 -6.68 -34.62 -0.89
N MET A 165 -7.30 -33.44 -0.73
CA MET A 165 -8.04 -33.13 0.49
C MET A 165 -9.51 -33.52 0.37
N THR A 166 -10.01 -34.24 1.38
CA THR A 166 -11.45 -34.42 1.59
C THR A 166 -12.12 -33.09 1.94
N GLU A 167 -13.43 -32.95 1.71
CA GLU A 167 -14.20 -31.76 2.14
C GLU A 167 -14.00 -31.42 3.62
N ALA A 168 -13.86 -32.44 4.47
CA ALA A 168 -13.59 -32.25 5.89
C ALA A 168 -12.19 -31.66 6.15
N GLN A 169 -11.17 -32.08 5.40
CA GLN A 169 -9.81 -31.52 5.50
C GLN A 169 -9.74 -30.11 4.93
N ILE A 170 -10.53 -29.80 3.89
CA ILE A 170 -10.66 -28.44 3.35
C ILE A 170 -11.24 -27.52 4.42
N ALA A 171 -12.36 -27.89 5.05
CA ALA A 171 -12.98 -27.08 6.09
C ALA A 171 -12.11 -26.93 7.35
N GLU A 172 -11.37 -27.97 7.74
CA GLU A 172 -10.41 -27.89 8.84
C GLU A 172 -9.23 -26.97 8.52
N ASN A 173 -8.67 -27.09 7.31
CA ASN A 173 -7.58 -26.24 6.84
C ASN A 173 -8.02 -24.78 6.70
N GLU A 174 -9.20 -24.51 6.17
CA GLU A 174 -9.77 -23.16 6.09
C GLU A 174 -9.83 -22.49 7.47
N LYS A 175 -10.37 -23.20 8.47
CA LYS A 175 -10.40 -22.69 9.85
C LYS A 175 -9.00 -22.43 10.38
N LYS A 176 -8.07 -23.37 10.19
CA LYS A 176 -6.67 -23.23 10.62
C LYS A 176 -6.01 -22.02 9.94
N PHE A 177 -6.21 -21.83 8.64
CA PHE A 177 -5.63 -20.73 7.88
C PHE A 177 -6.18 -19.38 8.34
N ASN A 178 -7.50 -19.28 8.56
CA ASN A 178 -8.10 -18.07 9.09
C ASN A 178 -7.56 -17.72 10.48
N GLU A 179 -7.36 -18.72 11.35
CA GLU A 179 -6.72 -18.51 12.66
C GLU A 179 -5.25 -18.08 12.55
N MET A 180 -4.50 -18.63 11.58
CA MET A 180 -3.10 -18.25 11.33
C MET A 180 -2.97 -16.83 10.79
N ILE A 181 -3.80 -16.46 9.81
CA ILE A 181 -3.87 -15.11 9.23
C ILE A 181 -4.24 -14.12 10.32
N ALA A 182 -5.34 -14.35 11.03
CA ALA A 182 -5.79 -13.46 12.10
C ALA A 182 -4.73 -13.31 13.21
N ARG A 183 -3.99 -14.36 13.53
CA ARG A 183 -2.89 -14.26 14.50
C ARG A 183 -1.73 -13.42 13.98
N ALA A 184 -1.31 -13.65 12.73
CA ALA A 184 -0.23 -12.88 12.13
C ALA A 184 -0.60 -11.38 12.05
N ASP A 185 -1.82 -11.07 11.62
CA ASP A 185 -2.33 -9.71 11.55
C ASP A 185 -2.44 -9.06 12.94
N ASN A 186 -2.94 -9.78 13.94
CA ASN A 186 -3.01 -9.27 15.30
C ASN A 186 -1.63 -9.02 15.91
N ASN A 187 -0.67 -9.91 15.68
CA ASN A 187 0.69 -9.73 16.17
C ASN A 187 1.34 -8.50 15.51
N LEU A 188 1.17 -8.35 14.19
CA LEU A 188 1.68 -7.21 13.44
C LEU A 188 1.03 -5.90 13.89
N ARG A 189 -0.29 -5.86 14.05
CA ARG A 189 -1.00 -4.68 14.60
C ARG A 189 -0.55 -4.34 16.02
N SER A 190 -0.34 -5.35 16.86
CA SER A 190 0.03 -5.14 18.27
C SER A 190 1.45 -4.62 18.46
N PHE A 191 2.28 -4.69 17.41
CA PHE A 191 3.62 -4.12 17.41
C PHE A 191 3.59 -2.58 17.38
N PHE A 192 2.62 -2.00 16.68
CA PHE A 192 2.54 -0.56 16.44
C PHE A 192 1.65 0.17 17.46
N GLU A 193 2.01 1.41 17.78
CA GLU A 193 1.06 2.38 18.32
C GLU A 193 0.03 2.81 17.24
N ASP A 194 -1.06 3.49 17.62
CA ASP A 194 -2.18 3.75 16.69
C ASP A 194 -1.78 4.64 15.50
N ASP A 195 -0.91 5.63 15.70
CA ASP A 195 -0.37 6.52 14.65
C ASP A 195 0.73 5.85 13.81
N GLU A 196 1.58 5.03 14.44
CA GLU A 196 2.56 4.20 13.74
C GLU A 196 1.90 3.16 12.83
N PHE A 197 0.76 2.60 13.25
CA PHE A 197 0.00 1.66 12.44
C PHE A 197 -0.62 2.34 11.21
N GLU A 198 -1.07 3.59 11.34
CA GLU A 198 -1.56 4.37 10.20
C GLU A 198 -0.45 4.59 9.17
N LEU A 199 0.76 4.95 9.62
CA LEU A 199 1.92 5.07 8.74
C LEU A 199 2.27 3.74 8.05
N PHE A 200 2.25 2.63 8.79
CA PHE A 200 2.46 1.29 8.23
C PHE A 200 1.42 0.93 7.15
N GLU A 201 0.14 1.22 7.38
CA GLU A 201 -0.92 0.96 6.40
C GLU A 201 -0.77 1.84 5.16
N GLU A 202 -0.45 3.13 5.32
CA GLU A 202 -0.16 4.02 4.20
C GLU A 202 1.04 3.51 3.38
N TYR A 203 2.09 3.05 4.06
CA TYR A 203 3.24 2.43 3.42
C TYR A 203 2.84 1.19 2.61
N ASN A 204 1.99 0.33 3.19
CA ASN A 204 1.52 -0.90 2.57
C ASN A 204 0.79 -0.67 1.24
N LEU A 205 0.05 0.44 1.13
CA LEU A 205 -0.64 0.80 -0.11
C LEU A 205 0.33 0.99 -1.29
N THR A 206 1.59 1.34 -1.01
CA THR A 206 2.61 1.58 -2.04
C THR A 206 3.56 0.41 -2.25
N LEU A 207 3.42 -0.70 -1.50
CA LEU A 207 4.37 -1.82 -1.52
C LEU A 207 4.60 -2.41 -2.89
N HIS A 208 3.54 -2.58 -3.69
CA HIS A 208 3.68 -3.15 -5.03
C HIS A 208 4.61 -2.28 -5.90
N TYR A 209 4.50 -0.96 -5.80
CA TYR A 209 5.35 -0.02 -6.52
C TYR A 209 6.78 0.01 -5.94
N ARG A 210 6.94 -0.10 -4.62
CA ARG A 210 8.26 -0.21 -3.97
C ARG A 210 9.00 -1.49 -4.35
N SER A 211 8.30 -2.63 -4.40
CA SER A 211 8.85 -3.88 -4.94
C SER A 211 9.27 -3.71 -6.39
N TRP A 212 8.48 -2.98 -7.19
CA TRP A 212 8.82 -2.69 -8.58
C TRP A 212 10.12 -1.86 -8.70
N ILE A 213 10.32 -0.85 -7.82
CA ILE A 213 11.58 -0.11 -7.73
C ILE A 213 12.74 -1.01 -7.33
N LEU A 214 12.56 -1.88 -6.33
CA LEU A 214 13.60 -2.80 -5.87
C LEU A 214 14.05 -3.77 -6.98
N GLU A 215 13.12 -4.31 -7.75
CA GLU A 215 13.42 -5.14 -8.91
C GLU A 215 14.20 -4.37 -9.98
N PHE A 216 13.82 -3.10 -10.23
CA PHE A 216 14.56 -2.25 -11.15
C PHE A 216 15.98 -1.97 -10.66
N LYS A 217 16.17 -1.64 -9.38
CA LYS A 217 17.49 -1.45 -8.76
C LYS A 217 18.36 -2.70 -8.92
N THR A 218 17.78 -3.88 -8.72
CA THR A 218 18.47 -5.16 -8.94
C THR A 218 18.89 -5.32 -10.40
N TYR A 219 18.00 -5.00 -11.35
CA TYR A 219 18.28 -5.01 -12.78
C TYR A 219 19.42 -4.03 -13.17
N LEU A 220 19.50 -2.87 -12.52
CA LEU A 220 20.55 -1.87 -12.72
C LEU A 220 21.90 -2.30 -12.12
N ALA A 221 21.90 -2.95 -10.95
CA ALA A 221 23.10 -3.38 -10.26
C ALA A 221 23.95 -4.34 -11.11
N ASP A 222 23.31 -5.27 -11.83
CA ASP A 222 23.95 -6.18 -12.79
C ASP A 222 24.69 -5.43 -13.92
N ARG A 223 24.31 -4.18 -14.19
CA ARG A 223 24.83 -3.31 -15.25
C ARG A 223 25.75 -2.22 -14.71
N GLN A 224 26.03 -2.22 -13.40
CA GLN A 224 26.79 -1.17 -12.72
C GLN A 224 26.21 0.22 -12.98
N ILE A 225 24.87 0.29 -12.99
CA ILE A 225 24.10 1.53 -12.98
C ILE A 225 23.44 1.59 -11.60
N PHE A 226 23.33 2.79 -11.05
CA PHE A 226 22.76 3.01 -9.71
C PHE A 226 21.83 4.21 -9.80
N LEU A 227 20.75 4.19 -9.03
CA LEU A 227 19.94 5.37 -8.74
C LEU A 227 20.47 5.97 -7.44
N ASP A 228 20.39 7.29 -7.30
CA ASP A 228 20.48 7.91 -5.97
C ASP A 228 19.10 7.93 -5.29
N LEU A 229 19.06 8.32 -4.02
CA LEU A 229 17.83 8.29 -3.21
C LEU A 229 16.73 9.20 -3.81
N ASP A 230 17.09 10.41 -4.25
CA ASP A 230 16.14 11.36 -4.83
C ASP A 230 15.54 10.78 -6.13
N GLN A 231 16.35 10.13 -6.97
CA GLN A 231 15.89 9.46 -8.18
C GLN A 231 14.97 8.26 -7.91
N GLU A 232 15.22 7.51 -6.83
CA GLU A 232 14.37 6.39 -6.42
C GLU A 232 12.99 6.87 -5.97
N GLU A 233 12.95 7.92 -5.14
CA GLU A 233 11.72 8.56 -4.68
C GLU A 233 10.93 9.19 -5.83
N ASP A 234 11.60 9.95 -6.71
CA ASP A 234 10.97 10.58 -7.88
C ASP A 234 10.38 9.52 -8.82
N LEU A 235 11.10 8.42 -9.04
CA LEU A 235 10.63 7.32 -9.87
C LEU A 235 9.43 6.62 -9.22
N LEU A 236 9.48 6.33 -7.91
CA LEU A 236 8.36 5.73 -7.17
C LEU A 236 7.10 6.59 -7.25
N PHE A 237 7.23 7.89 -7.01
CA PHE A 237 6.10 8.81 -7.04
C PHE A 237 5.53 8.96 -8.45
N LEU A 238 6.39 9.08 -9.47
CA LEU A 238 5.96 9.11 -10.87
C LEU A 238 5.15 7.86 -11.21
N ILE A 239 5.71 6.70 -10.93
CA ILE A 239 5.09 5.40 -11.19
C ILE A 239 3.72 5.27 -10.53
N LEU A 240 3.64 5.63 -9.26
CA LEU A 240 2.41 5.57 -8.47
C LEU A 240 1.34 6.45 -9.12
N ASN A 241 1.64 7.71 -9.37
CA ASN A 241 0.67 8.66 -9.92
C ASN A 241 0.24 8.28 -11.32
N GLU A 242 1.19 7.99 -12.23
CA GLU A 242 0.83 7.65 -13.59
C GLU A 242 0.04 6.33 -13.65
N SER A 243 0.36 5.35 -12.82
CA SER A 243 -0.39 4.07 -12.79
C SER A 243 -1.82 4.24 -12.27
N GLU A 244 -2.04 5.10 -11.28
CA GLU A 244 -3.37 5.38 -10.73
C GLU A 244 -4.20 6.29 -11.65
N ASP A 245 -3.57 7.30 -12.26
CA ASP A 245 -4.23 8.23 -13.17
C ASP A 245 -4.49 7.64 -14.57
N PHE A 246 -3.75 6.59 -14.96
CA PHE A 246 -3.92 5.97 -16.27
C PHE A 246 -5.25 5.23 -16.36
N ASN A 247 -6.09 5.68 -17.30
CA ASN A 247 -7.41 5.12 -17.54
C ASN A 247 -7.34 3.88 -18.44
N PHE A 248 -6.98 2.74 -17.87
CA PHE A 248 -7.08 1.45 -18.54
C PHE A 248 -8.52 1.19 -18.97
N THR A 249 -8.72 0.72 -20.21
CA THR A 249 -10.05 0.25 -20.62
C THR A 249 -10.49 -0.92 -19.76
N GLU A 250 -9.53 -1.75 -19.34
CA GLU A 250 -9.75 -2.87 -18.46
C GLU A 250 -8.47 -3.21 -17.68
N ARG A 251 -8.55 -3.38 -16.36
CA ARG A 251 -7.43 -3.86 -15.55
C ARG A 251 -7.47 -5.39 -15.51
N LEU A 252 -6.62 -6.04 -16.30
CA LEU A 252 -6.53 -7.50 -16.34
C LEU A 252 -5.56 -8.04 -15.30
N GLN A 253 -5.87 -9.23 -14.77
CA GLN A 253 -4.92 -10.05 -14.02
C GLN A 253 -4.66 -11.35 -14.79
N ALA A 254 -3.41 -11.82 -14.81
CA ALA A 254 -3.03 -13.03 -15.54
C ALA A 254 -3.84 -14.27 -15.14
N ASN A 255 -4.32 -14.31 -13.89
CA ASN A 255 -5.13 -15.41 -13.36
C ASN A 255 -6.59 -15.44 -13.87
N GLU A 256 -7.06 -14.39 -14.56
CA GLU A 256 -8.45 -14.30 -15.07
C GLU A 256 -8.70 -15.22 -16.26
N PHE A 257 -7.66 -15.74 -16.91
CA PHE A 257 -7.74 -16.52 -18.15
C PHE A 257 -7.38 -18.00 -17.96
N ASN A 258 -7.27 -18.46 -16.72
CA ASN A 258 -6.82 -19.81 -16.35
C ASN A 258 -7.85 -20.94 -16.60
N SER A 259 -8.96 -20.68 -17.31
CA SER A 259 -10.01 -21.68 -17.60
C SER A 259 -9.70 -22.58 -18.80
N GLY A 260 -8.48 -22.51 -19.35
CA GLY A 260 -7.98 -23.41 -20.38
C GLY A 260 -8.55 -23.17 -21.79
N VAL A 261 -9.44 -22.20 -21.99
CA VAL A 261 -9.90 -21.78 -23.32
C VAL A 261 -9.95 -20.25 -23.38
N VAL A 262 -8.90 -19.64 -23.94
CA VAL A 262 -8.86 -18.20 -24.23
C VAL A 262 -9.67 -17.94 -25.51
N SER A 263 -10.77 -17.20 -25.41
CA SER A 263 -11.58 -16.86 -26.59
C SER A 263 -10.91 -15.78 -27.45
N GLU A 264 -11.36 -15.59 -28.71
CA GLU A 264 -10.90 -14.46 -29.54
C GLU A 264 -11.20 -13.10 -28.89
N ALA A 265 -12.28 -13.01 -28.09
CA ALA A 265 -12.61 -11.80 -27.34
C ALA A 265 -11.60 -11.56 -26.20
N ASP A 266 -11.16 -12.62 -25.53
CA ASP A 266 -10.12 -12.54 -24.48
C ASP A 266 -8.77 -12.13 -25.05
N LEU A 267 -8.39 -12.68 -26.22
CA LEU A 267 -7.19 -12.24 -26.94
C LEU A 267 -7.26 -10.75 -27.30
N ALA A 268 -8.42 -10.25 -27.73
CA ALA A 268 -8.61 -8.84 -28.02
C ALA A 268 -8.52 -7.95 -26.77
N ARG A 269 -8.95 -8.44 -25.60
CA ARG A 269 -8.81 -7.76 -24.30
C ARG A 269 -7.35 -7.73 -23.86
N ILE A 270 -6.66 -8.88 -23.89
CA ILE A 270 -5.23 -9.01 -23.56
C ILE A 270 -4.40 -8.08 -24.43
N ASN A 271 -4.56 -8.13 -25.76
CA ASN A 271 -3.79 -7.26 -26.67
C ASN A 271 -4.02 -5.77 -26.40
N ARG A 272 -5.25 -5.37 -26.05
CA ARG A 272 -5.54 -3.98 -25.70
C ARG A 272 -4.85 -3.58 -24.40
N TYR A 273 -4.92 -4.42 -23.39
CA TYR A 273 -4.26 -4.19 -22.11
C TYR A 273 -2.74 -4.05 -22.26
N ILE A 274 -2.11 -4.89 -23.08
CA ILE A 274 -0.68 -4.82 -23.38
C ILE A 274 -0.31 -3.51 -24.10
N LEU A 275 -1.12 -3.07 -25.07
CA LEU A 275 -0.91 -1.77 -25.73
C LEU A 275 -1.05 -0.60 -24.76
N GLU A 276 -2.06 -0.63 -23.90
CA GLU A 276 -2.26 0.37 -22.84
C GLU A 276 -1.10 0.40 -21.84
N LYS A 277 -0.52 -0.76 -21.52
CA LYS A 277 0.72 -0.85 -20.72
C LYS A 277 1.91 -0.22 -21.43
N GLU A 278 2.08 -0.46 -22.72
CA GLU A 278 3.13 0.19 -23.51
C GLU A 278 2.98 1.73 -23.54
N GLU A 279 1.75 2.23 -23.62
CA GLU A 279 1.47 3.67 -23.51
C GLU A 279 1.86 4.23 -22.13
N LEU A 280 1.49 3.55 -21.06
CA LEU A 280 1.89 3.92 -19.70
C LEU A 280 3.42 3.91 -19.54
N ASP A 281 4.09 2.86 -20.05
CA ASP A 281 5.55 2.73 -20.01
C ASP A 281 6.24 3.91 -20.73
N GLN A 282 5.67 4.37 -21.85
CA GLN A 282 6.18 5.55 -22.57
C GLN A 282 6.01 6.83 -21.74
N ILE A 283 4.86 7.03 -21.09
CA ILE A 283 4.61 8.19 -20.22
C ILE A 283 5.63 8.22 -19.07
N ILE A 284 5.84 7.08 -18.41
CA ILE A 284 6.81 6.94 -17.32
C ILE A 284 8.21 7.25 -17.83
N THR A 285 8.62 6.69 -18.98
CA THR A 285 9.93 6.95 -19.58
C THR A 285 10.11 8.43 -19.93
N ASP A 286 9.14 9.05 -20.60
CA ASP A 286 9.22 10.44 -21.03
C ASP A 286 9.35 11.40 -19.84
N LYS A 287 8.58 11.18 -18.78
CA LYS A 287 8.64 12.01 -17.56
C LYS A 287 9.92 11.77 -16.75
N SER A 288 10.46 10.55 -16.78
CA SER A 288 11.72 10.21 -16.11
C SER A 288 12.94 10.92 -16.69
N GLN A 289 12.87 11.45 -17.91
CA GLN A 289 13.95 12.25 -18.52
C GLN A 289 14.34 13.49 -17.71
N SER A 290 13.46 13.95 -16.81
CA SER A 290 13.71 15.13 -15.98
C SER A 290 14.67 14.88 -14.81
N PHE A 291 14.82 13.62 -14.38
CA PHE A 291 15.65 13.24 -13.23
C PHE A 291 16.58 12.04 -13.48
N LEU A 292 16.37 11.23 -14.52
CA LEU A 292 17.28 10.15 -14.91
C LEU A 292 18.29 10.57 -16.01
N ASP A 293 19.50 10.03 -15.94
CA ASP A 293 20.49 10.17 -16.99
C ASP A 293 20.22 9.23 -18.19
N GLU A 294 20.93 9.41 -19.30
CA GLU A 294 20.73 8.64 -20.54
C GLU A 294 20.91 7.11 -20.33
N ARG A 295 21.83 6.69 -19.46
CA ARG A 295 22.07 5.27 -19.18
C ARG A 295 20.97 4.68 -18.32
N GLN A 296 20.54 5.41 -17.29
CA GLN A 296 19.44 5.04 -16.41
C GLN A 296 18.12 4.96 -17.18
N LEU A 297 17.85 5.94 -18.04
CA LEU A 297 16.67 5.98 -18.89
C LEU A 297 16.63 4.81 -19.88
N LYS A 298 17.76 4.53 -20.55
CA LYS A 298 17.85 3.38 -21.46
C LYS A 298 17.60 2.06 -20.73
N ALA A 299 18.10 1.93 -19.51
CA ALA A 299 17.87 0.76 -18.69
C ALA A 299 16.41 0.66 -18.20
N LEU A 300 15.75 1.78 -17.89
CA LEU A 300 14.32 1.83 -17.57
C LEU A 300 13.46 1.36 -18.74
N GLU A 301 13.71 1.87 -19.95
CA GLU A 301 13.02 1.41 -21.17
C GLU A 301 13.15 -0.10 -21.38
N ASP A 302 14.38 -0.62 -21.27
CA ASP A 302 14.66 -2.04 -21.47
C ASP A 302 14.01 -2.91 -20.38
N TYR A 303 13.95 -2.42 -19.14
CA TYR A 303 13.30 -3.09 -18.03
C TYR A 303 11.77 -3.09 -18.15
N LEU A 304 11.15 -1.97 -18.49
CA LEU A 304 9.71 -1.86 -18.76
C LEU A 304 9.29 -2.81 -19.88
N LYS A 305 10.07 -2.84 -20.97
CA LYS A 305 9.85 -3.78 -22.06
C LYS A 305 9.96 -5.23 -21.60
N LEU A 306 10.97 -5.57 -20.79
CA LEU A 306 11.12 -6.92 -20.24
C LEU A 306 9.90 -7.32 -19.41
N LYS A 307 9.43 -6.44 -18.52
CA LYS A 307 8.24 -6.67 -17.70
C LYS A 307 6.99 -6.90 -18.56
N ARG A 308 6.77 -6.05 -19.57
CA ARG A 308 5.66 -6.21 -20.52
C ARG A 308 5.73 -7.53 -21.28
N THR A 309 6.92 -7.94 -21.73
CA THR A 309 7.10 -9.27 -22.36
C THR A 309 6.82 -10.41 -21.38
N MET A 310 7.14 -10.26 -20.09
CA MET A 310 6.76 -11.25 -19.07
C MET A 310 5.25 -11.32 -18.85
N ASP A 311 4.57 -10.16 -18.84
CA ASP A 311 3.10 -10.10 -18.76
C ASP A 311 2.47 -10.79 -20.00
N GLU A 312 2.95 -10.46 -21.20
CA GLU A 312 2.56 -11.11 -22.46
C GLU A 312 2.73 -12.64 -22.39
N MET A 313 3.92 -13.11 -21.98
CA MET A 313 4.17 -14.55 -21.81
C MET A 313 3.24 -15.18 -20.77
N GLY A 314 2.95 -14.47 -19.67
CA GLY A 314 1.99 -14.90 -18.66
C GLY A 314 0.61 -15.15 -19.26
N PHE A 315 0.16 -14.28 -20.17
CA PHE A 315 -1.07 -14.50 -20.93
C PHE A 315 -0.93 -15.58 -22.01
N GLU A 316 0.21 -15.72 -22.69
CA GLU A 316 0.41 -16.75 -23.73
C GLU A 316 0.47 -18.17 -23.16
N ILE A 317 1.06 -18.39 -21.98
CA ILE A 317 1.07 -19.70 -21.33
C ILE A 317 -0.37 -20.19 -21.06
N THR A 318 -1.33 -19.29 -20.84
CA THR A 318 -2.75 -19.68 -20.72
C THR A 318 -3.38 -20.23 -22.01
N LYS A 319 -2.77 -19.96 -23.17
CA LYS A 319 -3.24 -20.38 -24.50
C LYS A 319 -2.84 -21.82 -24.86
N ASP A 320 -1.68 -22.29 -24.42
CA ASP A 320 -1.12 -23.60 -24.81
C ASP A 320 -1.54 -24.77 -23.89
N ILE A 321 -2.29 -24.50 -22.82
CA ILE A 321 -2.86 -25.52 -21.92
C ILE A 321 -4.11 -26.20 -22.53
N VAL A 322 -4.52 -25.80 -23.74
CA VAL A 322 -5.59 -26.46 -24.50
C VAL A 322 -5.11 -27.87 -24.93
N PRO A 323 -5.70 -28.97 -24.43
CA PRO A 323 -5.47 -30.27 -25.04
C PRO A 323 -6.02 -30.20 -26.46
N SER A 324 -5.17 -30.45 -27.47
CA SER A 324 -5.63 -30.61 -28.85
C SER A 324 -6.81 -31.60 -28.87
N PRO A 325 -7.96 -31.27 -29.50
CA PRO A 325 -9.07 -32.19 -29.56
C PRO A 325 -8.59 -33.47 -30.24
N THR A 326 -8.66 -34.59 -29.52
CA THR A 326 -8.35 -35.91 -30.04
C THR A 326 -9.14 -36.09 -31.34
N PRO A 327 -8.49 -36.38 -32.49
CA PRO A 327 -9.20 -36.58 -33.73
C PRO A 327 -10.20 -37.73 -33.55
N ALA A 328 -11.48 -37.45 -33.83
CA ALA A 328 -12.54 -38.44 -33.75
C ALA A 328 -12.24 -39.59 -34.73
N ASN A 329 -12.17 -40.80 -34.19
CA ASN A 329 -12.10 -42.06 -34.96
C ASN A 329 -13.48 -42.46 -35.49
#